data_AF-A0A0D2ZZX4-F1
#
_entry.id   AF-A0A0D2ZZX4-F1
#
_cell.length_a   1.000
_cell.length_b   1.000
_cell.length_c   1.000
_cell.angle_alpha   90.00
_cell.angle_beta   90.00
_cell.angle_gamma   90.00
#
_symmetry.space_group_name_H-M   'P 1'
#
loop_
_entity.id
_entity.type
_entity.pdbx_description
1 polymer ?
#
loop_
_entity_poly.entity_id
_entity_poly.type
_entity_poly.pdbx_seq_one_letter_code
_entity_poly.pdbx_strand_id
1 'polypeptide(L)'
;STEPYIVAHNQLLAHAAAVDVYRTKYKFQKGKIGPVMITRWFLPFDKTDQASRDAANRMKEFFLGWFMEPLTKGRYPDIMREIVGSRLPNF
;
A
#
# COMPACT_ATOMS: atom_id res chain seq x y z
N SER A 1 12.90 -12.43 3.91
CA SER A 1 12.25 -12.72 2.62
C SER A 1 12.12 -11.42 1.81
N THR A 2 12.19 -11.51 0.48
CA THR A 2 12.08 -10.40 -0.50
C THR A 2 10.79 -10.49 -1.33
N GLU A 3 10.30 -11.70 -1.57
CA GLU A 3 9.19 -11.99 -2.47
C GLU A 3 7.90 -11.22 -2.18
N PRO A 4 7.45 -11.04 -0.92
CA PRO A 4 6.22 -10.28 -0.65
C PRO A 4 6.26 -8.84 -1.19
N TYR A 5 7.43 -8.19 -1.16
CA TYR A 5 7.62 -6.83 -1.69
C TYR A 5 7.58 -6.79 -3.20
N ILE A 6 8.16 -7.80 -3.86
CA ILE A 6 8.14 -7.95 -5.31
C ILE A 6 6.71 -8.23 -5.79
N VAL A 7 5.99 -9.13 -5.12
CA VAL A 7 4.62 -9.48 -5.48
C VAL A 7 3.69 -8.27 -5.29
N ALA A 8 3.74 -7.59 -4.15
CA ALA A 8 2.90 -6.41 -3.91
C ALA A 8 3.20 -5.28 -4.91
N HIS A 9 4.47 -5.07 -5.27
CA HIS A 9 4.86 -4.09 -6.28
C HIS A 9 4.25 -4.40 -7.65
N ASN A 10 4.34 -5.65 -8.09
CA ASN A 10 3.75 -6.08 -9.36
C ASN A 10 2.22 -6.02 -9.34
N GLN A 11 1.57 -6.31 -8.20
CA GLN A 11 0.12 -6.13 -8.08
C GLN A 11 -0.31 -4.67 -8.27
N LEU A 12 0.46 -3.71 -7.72
CA LEU A 12 0.19 -2.28 -7.91
C LEU A 12 0.38 -1.84 -9.37
N LEU A 13 1.45 -2.29 -10.02
CA LEU A 13 1.68 -2.01 -11.45
C LEU A 13 0.59 -2.63 -12.34
N ALA A 14 0.20 -3.88 -12.07
CA ALA A 14 -0.87 -4.56 -12.81
C ALA A 14 -2.22 -3.85 -12.62
N HIS A 15 -2.54 -3.42 -11.40
CA HIS A 15 -3.73 -2.64 -11.13
C HIS A 15 -3.71 -1.30 -11.88
N ALA A 16 -2.60 -0.57 -11.82
CA ALA A 16 -2.45 0.72 -12.51
C ALA A 16 -2.61 0.56 -14.03
N ALA A 17 -2.00 -0.46 -14.64
CA ALA A 17 -2.14 -0.76 -16.06
C ALA A 17 -3.60 -1.10 -16.44
N ALA A 18 -4.30 -1.91 -15.61
CA ALA A 18 -5.70 -2.22 -15.84
C ALA A 18 -6.62 -0.99 -15.73
N VAL A 19 -6.36 -0.12 -14.75
CA VAL A 19 -7.08 1.15 -14.58
C VAL A 19 -6.83 2.08 -15.77
N ASP A 20 -5.60 2.18 -16.27
CA ASP A 20 -5.27 2.97 -17.44
C ASP A 20 -6.03 2.47 -18.68
N VAL A 21 -5.98 1.17 -18.97
CA VAL A 21 -6.74 0.56 -20.08
C VAL A 21 -8.24 0.84 -19.96
N TYR A 22 -8.82 0.68 -18.77
CA TYR A 22 -10.24 0.93 -18.55
C TYR A 22 -10.61 2.41 -18.81
N ARG A 23 -9.82 3.34 -18.27
CA ARG A 23 -10.08 4.79 -18.36
C ARG A 23 -9.79 5.38 -19.73
N THR A 24 -8.90 4.76 -20.51
CA THR A 24 -8.54 5.22 -21.85
C THR A 24 -9.35 4.56 -22.95
N LYS A 25 -9.49 3.22 -22.93
CA LYS A 25 -10.16 2.45 -23.99
C LYS A 25 -11.64 2.17 -23.72
N TYR A 26 -12.04 1.99 -22.46
CA TYR A 26 -13.39 1.55 -22.09
C TYR A 26 -14.25 2.64 -21.43
N LYS A 27 -13.80 3.90 -21.45
CA LYS A 27 -14.52 5.06 -20.88
C LYS A 27 -15.97 5.19 -21.37
N PHE A 28 -16.27 4.73 -22.59
CA PHE A 28 -17.61 4.74 -23.18
C PHE A 28 -18.65 3.95 -22.36
N GLN A 29 -18.22 2.97 -21.57
CA GLN A 29 -19.11 2.16 -20.72
C GLN A 29 -19.66 2.94 -19.50
N LYS A 30 -19.08 4.10 -19.17
CA LYS A 30 -19.47 4.97 -18.03
C LYS A 30 -19.46 4.28 -16.65
N GLY A 31 -18.82 3.12 -16.49
CA GLY A 31 -18.65 2.44 -15.20
C GLY A 31 -17.46 2.98 -14.38
N LYS A 32 -17.24 2.40 -13.20
CA LYS A 32 -16.14 2.75 -12.28
C LYS A 32 -15.25 1.52 -12.01
N ILE A 33 -13.97 1.77 -11.75
CA ILE A 33 -12.97 0.75 -11.40
C ILE A 33 -12.18 1.19 -10.18
N GLY A 34 -11.83 0.25 -9.31
CA GLY A 34 -11.00 0.48 -8.13
C GLY A 34 -10.46 -0.83 -7.54
N PRO A 35 -9.45 -0.76 -6.66
CA PRO A 35 -8.93 -1.93 -5.95
C PRO A 35 -9.82 -2.26 -4.74
N VAL A 36 -9.71 -3.50 -4.26
CA VAL A 36 -10.31 -3.92 -2.97
C VAL A 36 -9.19 -4.05 -1.95
N MET A 37 -9.35 -3.36 -0.83
CA MET A 37 -8.38 -3.36 0.26
C MET A 37 -8.94 -4.16 1.43
N ILE A 38 -8.16 -5.13 1.92
CA ILE A 38 -8.36 -5.63 3.28
C ILE A 38 -7.93 -4.54 4.25
N THR A 39 -8.79 -4.21 5.20
CA THR A 39 -8.51 -3.19 6.22
C THR A 39 -8.65 -3.78 7.61
N ARG A 40 -7.82 -3.28 8.54
CA ARG A 40 -7.89 -3.58 9.97
C ARG A 40 -7.57 -2.33 10.74
N TRP A 41 -8.23 -2.17 11.88
CA TRP A 41 -7.86 -1.15 12.83
C TRP A 41 -6.82 -1.69 13.81
N PHE A 42 -5.79 -0.89 14.08
CA PHE A 42 -4.72 -1.23 15.02
C PHE A 42 -4.72 -0.23 16.17
N LEU A 43 -4.90 -0.76 17.38
CA LEU A 43 -4.78 -0.03 18.63
C LEU A 43 -3.44 -0.41 19.29
N PRO A 44 -2.81 0.51 20.04
CA PRO A 44 -1.66 0.15 20.86
C PRO A 44 -2.08 -0.87 21.92
N PHE A 45 -1.20 -1.81 22.22
CA PHE A 45 -1.43 -2.80 23.28
C PHE A 45 -1.56 -2.10 24.64
N ASP A 46 -0.60 -1.23 24.96
CA ASP A 46 -0.67 -0.28 26.06
C ASP A 46 -0.71 1.15 25.50
N LYS A 47 -1.73 1.93 25.87
CA LYS A 47 -1.91 3.30 25.40
C LYS A 47 -0.89 4.27 26.01
N THR A 48 -0.35 3.95 27.19
CA THR A 48 0.59 4.81 27.93
C THR A 48 2.03 4.61 27.48
N ASP A 49 2.36 3.43 26.97
CA ASP A 49 3.66 3.10 26.38
C ASP A 49 3.84 3.67 24.97
N GLN A 50 4.94 4.40 24.75
CA GLN A 50 5.28 4.98 23.44
C GLN A 50 5.60 3.90 22.41
N ALA A 51 6.28 2.81 22.80
CA ALA A 51 6.66 1.75 21.87
C ALA A 51 5.41 1.05 21.29
N SER A 52 4.39 0.83 22.14
CA SER A 52 3.08 0.33 21.74
C SER A 52 2.34 1.26 20.78
N ARG A 53 2.40 2.59 20.99
CA ARG A 53 1.82 3.57 20.06
C ARG A 53 2.51 3.56 18.70
N ASP A 54 3.84 3.54 18.70
CA ASP A 54 4.62 3.50 17.47
C ASP A 54 4.42 2.19 16.71
N ALA A 55 4.33 1.06 17.42
CA ALA A 55 4.00 -0.23 16.82
C ALA A 55 2.62 -0.21 16.15
N ALA A 56 1.60 0.36 16.79
CA ALA A 56 0.28 0.48 16.19
C ALA A 56 0.28 1.34 14.92
N ASN A 57 1.04 2.44 14.91
CA ASN A 57 1.19 3.28 13.71
C ASN A 57 1.98 2.56 12.61
N ARG A 58 3.09 1.87 12.93
CA ARG A 58 3.81 1.04 11.96
C ARG A 58 2.91 -0.04 11.35
N MET A 59 2.03 -0.67 12.12
CA MET A 59 1.09 -1.65 11.59
C MET A 59 0.10 -1.04 10.59
N LYS A 60 -0.37 0.20 10.82
CA LYS A 60 -1.22 0.91 9.84
C LYS A 60 -0.47 1.16 8.53
N GLU A 61 0.79 1.60 8.61
CA GLU A 61 1.63 1.85 7.43
C GLU A 61 1.95 0.56 6.67
N PHE A 62 2.37 -0.50 7.36
CA PHE A 62 2.74 -1.77 6.72
C PHE A 62 1.53 -2.57 6.21
N PHE A 63 0.32 -2.34 6.74
CA PHE A 63 -0.88 -3.06 6.32
C PHE A 63 -1.69 -2.29 5.27
N LEU A 64 -2.05 -1.04 5.57
CA LEU A 64 -2.85 -0.20 4.68
C LEU A 64 -1.98 0.72 3.82
N GLY A 65 -1.03 1.42 4.44
CA GLY A 65 -0.15 2.39 3.78
C GLY A 65 0.64 1.79 2.62
N TRP A 66 1.07 0.52 2.75
CA TRP A 66 1.83 -0.20 1.75
C TRP A 66 1.20 -0.18 0.34
N PHE A 67 -0.13 -0.23 0.25
CA PHE A 67 -0.86 -0.12 -1.01
C PHE A 67 -1.47 1.27 -1.20
N MET A 68 -1.99 1.89 -0.13
CA MET A 68 -2.69 3.17 -0.24
C MET A 68 -1.79 4.34 -0.58
N GLU A 69 -0.54 4.38 -0.10
CA GLU A 69 0.37 5.45 -0.45
C GLU A 69 0.81 5.40 -1.91
N PRO A 70 1.17 4.25 -2.49
CA PRO A 70 1.39 4.16 -3.93
C PRO A 70 0.18 4.64 -4.76
N LEU A 71 -1.04 4.25 -4.36
CA LEU A 71 -2.26 4.64 -5.07
C LEU A 71 -2.60 6.14 -4.99
N THR A 72 -2.12 6.85 -3.97
CA THR A 72 -2.46 8.26 -3.72
C THR A 72 -1.31 9.23 -3.94
N LYS A 73 -0.07 8.78 -3.74
CA LYS A 73 1.17 9.58 -3.78
C LYS A 73 2.23 9.01 -4.73
N GLY A 74 2.04 7.81 -5.28
CA GLY A 74 3.02 7.18 -6.19
C GLY A 74 4.29 6.67 -5.52
N ARG A 75 4.32 6.55 -4.18
CA ARG A 75 5.48 6.06 -3.43
C ARG A 75 5.05 5.24 -2.21
N TYR A 76 5.94 4.38 -1.71
CA TYR A 76 5.72 3.67 -0.46
C TYR A 76 5.87 4.57 0.78
N PRO A 77 5.27 4.19 1.93
CA PRO A 77 5.46 4.89 3.20
C PRO A 77 6.93 5.02 3.58
N ASP A 78 7.29 6.17 4.15
CA ASP A 78 8.68 6.47 4.52
C ASP A 78 9.22 5.44 5.53
N ILE A 79 8.41 5.03 6.51
CA ILE A 79 8.79 4.00 7.49
C ILE A 79 9.02 2.62 6.86
N MET A 80 8.33 2.29 5.77
CA MET A 80 8.58 1.05 5.04
C MET A 80 9.90 1.13 4.28
N ARG A 81 10.18 2.27 3.64
CA ARG A 81 11.44 2.50 2.92
C ARG A 81 12.64 2.42 3.87
N GLU A 82 12.52 2.99 5.06
CA GLU A 82 13.54 2.94 6.12
C GLU A 82 13.78 1.51 6.61
N ILE A 83 12.74 0.78 7.00
CA ILE A 83 12.86 -0.55 7.63
C ILE A 83 13.18 -1.65 6.61
N VAL A 84 12.58 -1.61 5.42
CA VAL A 84 12.73 -2.67 4.41
C VAL A 84 14.00 -2.45 3.58
N GLY A 85 14.38 -1.20 3.36
CA GLY A 85 15.59 -0.81 2.65
C GLY A 85 15.63 -1.34 1.21
N SER A 86 16.79 -1.85 0.80
CA SER A 86 17.04 -2.33 -0.57
C SER A 86 16.15 -3.49 -1.04
N ARG A 87 15.41 -4.13 -0.13
CA ARG A 87 14.46 -5.19 -0.47
C ARG A 87 13.13 -4.65 -1.00
N LEU A 88 12.84 -3.36 -0.79
CA LEU A 88 11.64 -2.71 -1.28
C LEU A 88 11.90 -2.16 -2.70
N PRO A 89 11.15 -2.60 -3.73
CA PRO A 89 11.30 -2.04 -5.07
C PRO A 89 11.00 -0.54 -5.12
N ASN A 90 11.48 0.14 -6.15
CA ASN A 90 11.13 1.52 -6.47
C ASN A 90 10.17 1.54 -7.66
N PHE A 91 9.25 2.51 -7.68
CA PHE A 91 8.39 2.79 -8.83
C PHE A 91 9.14 3.58 -9.90
#